data_AF-A0A3B0V6A5-F1
#
_entry.id   AF-A0A3B0V6A5-F1
#
_cell.length_a   1.000
_cell.length_b   1.000
_cell.length_c   1.000
_cell.angle_alpha   90.00
_cell.angle_beta   90.00
_cell.angle_gamma   90.00
#
_symmetry.space_group_name_H-M   'P 1'
#
loop_
_entity.id
_entity.type
_entity.pdbx_description
1 polymer ?
#
loop_
_entity_poly.entity_id
_entity_poly.type
_entity_poly.pdbx_seq_one_letter_code
_entity_poly.pdbx_strand_id
1 'polypeptide(L)'
;MRKILPAIFFAFFFFISVNTANAATKSISIIRTDCSIKSIPTAHCYNSLSAWEAGEHRNIVSSDEIEIVKIEGPWTKPDTTSVKLTGWVTDKTHYIKIYTAPDARHRGVWNNTKYRLVISRPGSAISFPANGPLFITIDGLQIWNNYSGNSNIGAIDLASTDDTEINISNNILRGPDTNSNKMSLNGIQSVSGIGRTVKIWNNIIYNWLGISSGNCLNVYNKYLYIFNNTLYNCHVGIHTEGSTNFHARNNIIYNTTIPFSSINPLLDSDYNLTDSPFMYYYWSQEHAGHTNDLVNKYPSFISTVSGSEDLHLSSSDTSAKDAGVNLLSNSHITFSTDIDGERRISPWDIGADEYTTPISQGVLLNTTFNCTESTQYNGTLCDGLKWGGAWYFGNYRTQITSAAN
;
A
#
# COMPACT_ATOMS: atom_id res chain seq x y z
N MET A 1 22.57 66.80 49.01
CA MET A 1 23.16 65.49 48.66
C MET A 1 22.13 64.39 48.82
N ARG A 2 21.53 63.94 47.72
CA ARG A 2 21.03 62.59 47.41
C ARG A 2 20.33 62.70 46.05
N LYS A 3 21.08 62.35 44.99
CA LYS A 3 20.57 62.25 43.62
C LYS A 3 19.81 60.93 43.51
N ILE A 4 18.54 60.97 43.14
CA ILE A 4 17.76 59.78 42.77
C ILE A 4 17.83 59.68 41.24
N LEU A 5 18.47 58.63 40.72
CA LEU A 5 18.43 58.31 39.29
C LEU A 5 17.08 57.65 38.95
N PRO A 6 16.49 57.94 37.78
CA PRO A 6 15.33 57.20 37.31
C PRO A 6 15.79 55.86 36.71
N ALA A 7 15.19 54.77 37.20
CA ALA A 7 15.38 53.44 36.63
C ALA A 7 14.66 53.36 35.27
N ILE A 8 15.42 53.17 34.19
CA ILE A 8 14.90 52.91 32.86
C ILE A 8 14.53 51.42 32.79
N PHE A 9 13.23 51.13 32.75
CA PHE A 9 12.71 49.79 32.49
C PHE A 9 12.84 49.49 30.99
N PHE A 10 13.81 48.66 30.61
CA PHE A 10 13.89 48.10 29.26
C PHE A 10 12.90 46.93 29.16
N ALA A 11 11.73 47.17 28.56
CA ALA A 11 10.83 46.10 28.17
C ALA A 11 11.40 45.41 26.92
N PHE A 12 12.03 44.25 27.10
CA PHE A 12 12.39 43.36 26.00
C PHE A 12 11.10 42.78 25.42
N PHE A 13 10.63 43.33 24.30
CA PHE A 13 9.64 42.67 23.46
C PHE A 13 10.33 41.48 22.77
N PHE A 14 10.15 40.29 23.34
CA PHE A 14 10.50 39.04 22.68
C PHE A 14 9.48 38.81 21.56
N PHE A 15 9.83 39.21 20.33
CA PHE A 15 9.10 38.77 19.15
C PHE A 15 9.36 37.27 18.99
N ILE A 16 8.47 36.43 19.54
CA ILE A 16 8.37 35.04 19.12
C ILE A 16 7.84 35.10 17.69
N SER A 17 8.74 35.05 16.71
CA SER A 17 8.36 34.70 15.35
C SER A 17 7.90 33.25 15.41
N VAL A 18 6.60 33.05 15.61
CA VAL A 18 5.98 31.76 15.32
C VAL A 18 6.16 31.61 13.82
N ASN A 19 7.21 30.91 13.40
CA ASN A 19 7.30 30.41 12.03
C ASN A 19 6.16 29.41 11.90
N THR A 20 4.98 29.91 11.55
CA THR A 20 3.93 29.08 11.00
C THR A 20 4.48 28.62 9.66
N ALA A 21 5.19 27.49 9.65
CA ALA A 21 5.42 26.76 8.42
C ALA A 21 4.03 26.50 7.84
N ASN A 22 3.67 27.26 6.80
CA ASN A 22 2.46 26.95 6.05
C ASN A 22 2.65 25.53 5.52
N ALA A 23 1.62 24.71 5.67
CA ALA A 23 1.67 23.37 5.09
C ALA A 23 1.77 23.52 3.57
N ALA A 24 2.70 22.79 2.96
CA ALA A 24 2.86 22.75 1.51
C ALA A 24 1.51 22.58 0.80
N THR A 25 1.31 23.33 -0.27
CA THR A 25 0.06 23.35 -1.04
C THR A 25 -0.13 22.02 -1.75
N LYS A 26 -1.37 21.50 -1.78
CA LYS A 26 -1.67 20.27 -2.52
C LYS A 26 -1.93 20.60 -3.99
N SER A 27 -1.01 20.22 -4.86
CA SER A 27 -1.31 20.05 -6.29
C SER A 27 -2.00 18.70 -6.47
N ILE A 28 -3.16 18.67 -7.12
CA ILE A 28 -3.95 17.46 -7.31
C ILE A 28 -4.11 17.19 -8.80
N SER A 29 -3.66 16.01 -9.21
CA SER A 29 -3.85 15.45 -10.54
C SER A 29 -4.80 14.26 -10.48
N ILE A 30 -5.75 14.22 -11.41
CA ILE A 30 -6.72 13.14 -11.51
C ILE A 30 -6.38 12.23 -12.70
N ILE A 31 -6.34 10.92 -12.47
CA ILE A 31 -6.20 9.92 -13.54
C ILE A 31 -7.52 9.19 -13.72
N ARG A 32 -8.08 9.22 -14.93
CA ARG A 32 -9.39 8.64 -15.24
C ARG A 32 -9.62 8.45 -16.74
N THR A 33 -10.49 7.52 -17.09
CA THR A 33 -10.85 7.22 -18.50
C THR A 33 -11.57 8.36 -19.21
N ASP A 34 -12.42 9.13 -18.52
CA ASP A 34 -13.14 10.28 -19.09
C ASP A 34 -12.98 11.50 -18.18
N CYS A 35 -12.09 12.43 -18.54
CA CYS A 35 -11.79 13.63 -17.75
C CYS A 35 -12.94 14.63 -17.58
N SER A 36 -14.03 14.53 -18.35
CA SER A 36 -15.14 15.48 -18.26
C SER A 36 -15.91 15.37 -16.94
N ILE A 37 -15.85 14.21 -16.29
CA ILE A 37 -16.57 13.88 -15.06
C ILE A 37 -15.63 13.73 -13.84
N LYS A 38 -14.47 14.39 -13.88
CA LYS A 38 -13.46 14.38 -12.80
C LYS A 38 -14.04 14.88 -11.47
N SER A 39 -13.66 14.26 -10.34
CA SER A 39 -14.24 14.59 -9.03
C SER A 39 -13.86 15.97 -8.50
N ILE A 40 -12.77 16.56 -9.01
CA ILE A 40 -12.32 17.91 -8.67
C ILE A 40 -12.27 18.74 -9.96
N PRO A 41 -13.24 19.65 -10.19
CA PRO A 41 -13.33 20.41 -11.45
C PRO A 41 -12.09 21.23 -11.80
N THR A 42 -11.34 21.70 -10.80
CA THR A 42 -10.12 22.51 -10.98
C THR A 42 -8.84 21.68 -11.14
N ALA A 43 -8.85 20.39 -10.80
CA ALA A 43 -7.67 19.54 -10.90
C ALA A 43 -7.29 19.29 -12.36
N HIS A 44 -5.99 19.19 -12.66
CA HIS A 44 -5.55 18.65 -13.93
C HIS A 44 -6.02 17.20 -14.06
N CYS A 45 -6.25 16.76 -15.30
CA CYS A 45 -6.78 15.44 -15.55
C CYS A 45 -6.10 14.77 -16.74
N TYR A 46 -5.75 13.50 -16.55
CA TYR A 46 -5.02 12.68 -17.50
C TYR A 46 -5.68 11.31 -17.67
N ASN A 47 -5.53 10.71 -18.84
CA ASN A 47 -6.10 9.39 -19.14
C ASN A 47 -5.15 8.21 -18.82
N SER A 48 -3.93 8.49 -18.39
CA SER A 48 -2.93 7.48 -17.97
C SER A 48 -1.95 8.10 -16.97
N LEU A 49 -1.31 7.26 -16.16
CA LEU A 49 -0.23 7.73 -15.27
C LEU A 49 0.96 8.28 -16.08
N SER A 50 1.28 7.67 -17.22
CA SER A 50 2.37 8.15 -18.06
C SER A 50 2.12 9.55 -18.65
N ALA A 51 0.85 9.88 -18.94
CA ALA A 51 0.49 11.21 -19.45
C ALA A 51 0.58 12.27 -18.35
N TRP A 52 0.18 11.93 -17.12
CA TRP A 52 0.39 12.79 -15.95
C TRP A 52 1.88 13.04 -15.71
N GLU A 53 2.69 11.99 -15.69
CA GLU A 53 4.12 12.10 -15.46
C GLU A 53 4.80 13.03 -16.48
N ALA A 54 4.43 12.91 -17.76
CA ALA A 54 4.95 13.76 -18.83
C ALA A 54 4.44 15.22 -18.76
N GLY A 55 3.30 15.47 -18.11
CA GLY A 55 2.67 16.79 -18.05
C GLY A 55 3.00 17.59 -16.79
N GLU A 56 3.27 16.91 -15.67
CA GLU A 56 3.32 17.56 -14.36
C GLU A 56 4.73 17.63 -13.74
N HIS A 57 5.69 16.87 -14.24
CA HIS A 57 7.01 16.77 -13.62
C HIS A 57 7.69 18.14 -13.45
N ARG A 58 8.12 18.45 -12.21
CA ARG A 58 8.70 19.75 -11.85
C ARG A 58 9.43 19.70 -10.51
N ASN A 59 10.04 20.83 -10.15
CA ASN A 59 10.52 21.05 -8.78
C ASN A 59 9.38 21.50 -7.88
N ILE A 60 8.84 20.58 -7.07
CA ILE A 60 7.74 20.88 -6.14
C ILE A 60 8.24 21.48 -4.82
N VAL A 61 9.54 21.34 -4.51
CA VAL A 61 10.17 22.01 -3.36
C VAL A 61 10.18 23.52 -3.56
N SER A 62 10.57 24.00 -4.74
CA SER A 62 10.60 25.45 -5.03
C SER A 62 9.21 26.08 -5.08
N SER A 63 8.18 25.27 -5.34
CA SER A 63 6.79 25.71 -5.39
C SER A 63 6.06 25.57 -4.05
N ASP A 64 6.72 25.03 -3.01
CA ASP A 64 6.10 24.72 -1.71
C ASP A 64 4.84 23.86 -1.87
N GLU A 65 4.96 22.79 -2.67
CA GLU A 65 3.86 21.89 -3.06
C GLU A 65 4.12 20.43 -2.68
N ILE A 66 3.03 19.68 -2.46
CA ILE A 66 3.01 18.22 -2.62
C ILE A 66 2.15 17.86 -3.83
N GLU A 67 2.51 16.78 -4.51
CA GLU A 67 1.77 16.29 -5.68
C GLU A 67 0.93 15.07 -5.30
N ILE A 68 -0.39 15.17 -5.50
CA ILE A 68 -1.36 14.12 -5.18
C ILE A 68 -1.97 13.61 -6.49
N VAL A 69 -1.63 12.37 -6.84
CA VAL A 69 -2.18 11.68 -8.01
C VAL A 69 -3.29 10.76 -7.54
N LYS A 70 -4.54 11.19 -7.79
CA LYS A 70 -5.76 10.44 -7.47
C LYS A 70 -6.26 9.72 -8.71
N ILE A 71 -6.18 8.40 -8.70
CA ILE A 71 -6.73 7.56 -9.77
C ILE A 71 -8.17 7.21 -9.42
N GLU A 72 -9.13 7.52 -10.30
CA GLU A 72 -10.57 7.36 -10.01
C GLU A 72 -11.32 6.74 -11.20
N GLY A 73 -12.60 6.45 -10.95
CA GLY A 73 -13.53 5.91 -11.92
C GLY A 73 -13.38 4.40 -12.15
N PRO A 74 -14.36 3.79 -12.83
CA PRO A 74 -14.26 2.42 -13.32
C PRO A 74 -13.30 2.34 -14.52
N TRP A 75 -12.60 1.21 -14.64
CA TRP A 75 -11.63 0.96 -15.69
C TRP A 75 -11.92 -0.36 -16.39
N THR A 76 -12.47 -0.28 -17.61
CA THR A 76 -12.72 -1.46 -18.45
C THR A 76 -11.51 -1.86 -19.27
N LYS A 77 -10.59 -0.93 -19.54
CA LYS A 77 -9.32 -1.16 -20.23
C LYS A 77 -8.14 -0.83 -19.30
N PRO A 78 -7.03 -1.57 -19.39
CA PRO A 78 -5.82 -1.26 -18.64
C PRO A 78 -5.16 0.03 -19.13
N ASP A 79 -4.43 0.72 -18.24
CA ASP A 79 -3.33 1.59 -18.64
C ASP A 79 -2.17 0.72 -19.13
N THR A 80 -1.57 1.05 -20.26
CA THR A 80 -0.61 0.17 -20.95
C THR A 80 0.77 0.79 -21.14
N THR A 81 0.98 1.99 -20.60
CA THR A 81 2.23 2.72 -20.76
C THR A 81 2.97 2.77 -19.43
N SER A 82 4.16 2.18 -19.40
CA SER A 82 5.08 2.29 -18.28
C SER A 82 5.36 3.75 -17.91
N VAL A 83 5.52 3.99 -16.61
CA VAL A 83 5.70 5.31 -16.00
C VAL A 83 7.17 5.47 -15.63
N LYS A 84 7.79 6.57 -16.05
CA LYS A 84 9.18 6.91 -15.72
C LYS A 84 9.18 8.17 -14.86
N LEU A 85 9.34 8.00 -13.55
CA LEU A 85 9.26 9.07 -12.56
C LEU A 85 10.50 9.96 -12.61
N THR A 86 10.64 10.80 -13.63
CA THR A 86 11.86 11.55 -13.94
C THR A 86 11.57 13.03 -14.12
N GLY A 87 12.47 13.89 -13.61
CA GLY A 87 12.31 15.35 -13.69
C GLY A 87 11.67 15.98 -12.45
N TRP A 88 11.34 15.17 -11.43
CA TRP A 88 10.90 15.65 -10.13
C TRP A 88 12.05 16.09 -9.25
N VAL A 89 11.85 17.17 -8.50
CA VAL A 89 12.67 17.51 -7.32
C VAL A 89 11.75 17.52 -6.11
N THR A 90 12.06 16.64 -5.15
CA THR A 90 11.23 16.34 -3.97
C THR A 90 12.09 16.33 -2.71
N ASP A 91 11.46 16.45 -1.55
CA ASP A 91 12.09 16.23 -0.25
C ASP A 91 11.10 15.56 0.73
N LYS A 92 11.53 15.37 1.98
CA LYS A 92 10.72 14.73 3.03
C LYS A 92 9.38 15.41 3.29
N THR A 93 9.28 16.72 3.06
CA THR A 93 8.08 17.54 3.26
C THR A 93 7.32 17.83 1.95
N HIS A 94 7.98 17.71 0.80
CA HIS A 94 7.44 17.94 -0.54
C HIS A 94 7.54 16.64 -1.36
N TYR A 95 6.51 15.80 -1.28
CA TYR A 95 6.52 14.44 -1.83
C TYR A 95 5.39 14.21 -2.84
N ILE A 96 5.51 13.10 -3.58
CA ILE A 96 4.47 12.61 -4.49
C ILE A 96 3.65 11.51 -3.79
N LYS A 97 2.32 11.53 -3.94
CA LYS A 97 1.46 10.41 -3.53
C LYS A 97 0.60 9.95 -4.70
N ILE A 98 0.86 8.74 -5.17
CA ILE A 98 0.04 8.05 -6.17
C ILE A 98 -0.85 7.05 -5.46
N TYR A 99 -2.17 7.18 -5.63
CA TYR A 99 -3.12 6.24 -5.04
C TYR A 99 -4.39 6.09 -5.87
N THR A 100 -5.07 4.95 -5.71
CA THR A 100 -6.41 4.73 -6.26
C THR A 100 -7.49 5.10 -5.24
N ALA A 101 -8.49 5.86 -5.68
CA ALA A 101 -9.74 6.10 -4.95
C ALA A 101 -10.59 4.81 -4.87
N PRO A 102 -11.59 4.73 -3.95
CA PRO A 102 -12.35 3.49 -3.70
C PRO A 102 -13.01 2.87 -4.94
N ASP A 103 -13.46 3.70 -5.89
CA ASP A 103 -14.07 3.25 -7.13
C ASP A 103 -13.07 2.63 -8.12
N ALA A 104 -11.80 3.05 -8.08
CA ALA A 104 -10.70 2.51 -8.88
C ALA A 104 -9.83 1.45 -8.16
N ARG A 105 -9.96 1.31 -6.83
CA ARG A 105 -9.19 0.42 -5.95
C ARG A 105 -9.63 -1.05 -6.06
N HIS A 106 -8.67 -1.97 -6.03
CA HIS A 106 -8.92 -3.41 -5.88
C HIS A 106 -9.33 -3.77 -4.43
N ARG A 107 -9.70 -5.02 -4.19
CA ARG A 107 -10.11 -5.52 -2.86
C ARG A 107 -9.35 -6.81 -2.58
N GLY A 108 -8.03 -6.70 -2.38
CA GLY A 108 -7.10 -7.85 -2.28
C GLY A 108 -6.99 -8.78 -3.50
N VAL A 109 -7.93 -8.74 -4.46
CA VAL A 109 -8.00 -9.62 -5.63
C VAL A 109 -7.85 -8.81 -6.91
N TRP A 110 -7.15 -9.40 -7.90
CA TRP A 110 -7.03 -8.80 -9.22
C TRP A 110 -8.41 -8.57 -9.86
N ASN A 111 -8.68 -7.34 -10.31
CA ASN A 111 -9.98 -6.93 -10.81
C ASN A 111 -9.87 -6.10 -12.10
N ASN A 112 -10.45 -6.64 -13.17
CA ASN A 112 -10.46 -6.04 -14.51
C ASN A 112 -11.46 -4.88 -14.70
N THR A 113 -12.20 -4.48 -13.66
CA THR A 113 -13.03 -3.27 -13.65
C THR A 113 -12.39 -2.12 -12.88
N LYS A 114 -11.21 -2.35 -12.29
CA LYS A 114 -10.44 -1.42 -11.46
C LYS A 114 -9.18 -0.96 -12.20
N TYR A 115 -8.56 0.13 -11.72
CA TYR A 115 -7.35 0.64 -12.37
C TYR A 115 -6.27 -0.43 -12.33
N ARG A 116 -5.60 -0.59 -13.46
CA ARG A 116 -4.51 -1.54 -13.62
C ARG A 116 -3.51 -1.00 -14.64
N LEU A 117 -2.24 -1.04 -14.27
CA LEU A 117 -1.12 -0.77 -15.15
C LEU A 117 -0.62 -2.10 -15.69
N VAL A 118 -0.96 -2.42 -16.94
CA VAL A 118 -0.63 -3.68 -17.60
C VAL A 118 0.27 -3.41 -18.80
N ILE A 119 1.56 -3.74 -18.66
CA ILE A 119 2.52 -3.60 -19.74
C ILE A 119 2.94 -4.97 -20.28
N SER A 120 3.41 -4.99 -21.53
CA SER A 120 4.00 -6.18 -22.16
C SER A 120 5.24 -5.77 -22.95
N ARG A 121 6.27 -5.30 -22.22
CA ARG A 121 7.55 -4.86 -22.78
C ARG A 121 8.72 -5.09 -21.81
N PRO A 122 9.99 -5.07 -22.28
CA PRO A 122 11.15 -5.08 -21.40
C PRO A 122 11.15 -3.95 -20.37
N GLY A 123 11.82 -4.16 -19.23
CA GLY A 123 11.92 -3.19 -18.14
C GLY A 123 10.75 -3.25 -17.17
N SER A 124 10.62 -2.23 -16.31
CA SER A 124 9.60 -2.17 -15.26
C SER A 124 8.39 -1.33 -15.65
N ALA A 125 7.24 -1.65 -15.06
CA ALA A 125 6.01 -0.87 -15.26
C ALA A 125 6.13 0.54 -14.67
N ILE A 126 6.77 0.67 -13.51
CA ILE A 126 7.16 1.95 -12.91
C ILE A 126 8.67 1.94 -12.69
N SER A 127 9.36 2.98 -13.14
CA SER A 127 10.81 3.13 -12.94
C SER A 127 11.16 4.52 -12.39
N PHE A 128 12.02 4.52 -11.38
CA PHE A 128 12.52 5.71 -10.68
C PHE A 128 13.72 6.31 -11.45
N PRO A 129 14.11 7.57 -11.18
CA PRO A 129 15.27 8.15 -11.84
C PRO A 129 16.53 7.52 -11.27
N ALA A 130 17.60 7.37 -12.08
CA ALA A 130 18.86 6.80 -11.59
C ALA A 130 19.59 7.72 -10.59
N ASN A 131 19.32 9.04 -10.65
CA ASN A 131 19.91 10.06 -9.79
C ASN A 131 18.81 11.01 -9.30
N GLY A 132 19.07 11.69 -8.19
CA GLY A 132 18.15 12.62 -7.56
C GLY A 132 17.28 11.94 -6.49
N PRO A 133 17.05 12.61 -5.34
CA PRO A 133 16.18 12.08 -4.32
C PRO A 133 14.71 12.12 -4.79
N LEU A 134 13.99 11.03 -4.53
CA LEU A 134 12.56 10.90 -4.82
C LEU A 134 11.79 10.43 -3.58
N PHE A 135 10.99 11.31 -2.99
CA PHE A 135 10.10 11.04 -1.88
C PHE A 135 8.70 10.74 -2.41
N ILE A 136 8.25 9.50 -2.27
CA ILE A 136 7.01 9.04 -2.92
C ILE A 136 6.28 7.93 -2.18
N THR A 137 4.96 7.96 -2.27
CA THR A 137 4.06 6.86 -1.87
C THR A 137 3.30 6.31 -3.08
N ILE A 138 3.27 4.98 -3.23
CA ILE A 138 2.49 4.24 -4.23
C ILE A 138 1.54 3.29 -3.51
N ASP A 139 0.24 3.57 -3.60
CA ASP A 139 -0.77 2.90 -2.77
C ASP A 139 -2.01 2.40 -3.55
N GLY A 140 -2.25 1.08 -3.55
CA GLY A 140 -3.47 0.49 -4.11
C GLY A 140 -3.52 0.17 -5.58
N LEU A 141 -2.37 0.13 -6.23
CA LEU A 141 -2.30 -0.13 -7.66
C LEU A 141 -2.30 -1.63 -7.93
N GLN A 142 -2.87 -1.98 -9.07
CA GLN A 142 -2.68 -3.29 -9.69
C GLN A 142 -1.67 -3.13 -10.83
N ILE A 143 -0.55 -3.84 -10.76
CA ILE A 143 0.52 -3.76 -11.75
C ILE A 143 0.83 -5.15 -12.28
N TRP A 144 0.86 -5.28 -13.60
CA TRP A 144 1.20 -6.52 -14.27
C TRP A 144 2.15 -6.26 -15.44
N ASN A 145 3.28 -6.97 -15.43
CA ASN A 145 4.18 -7.01 -16.56
C ASN A 145 4.14 -8.39 -17.20
N ASN A 146 3.36 -8.52 -18.28
CA ASN A 146 3.16 -9.79 -18.98
C ASN A 146 4.11 -10.01 -20.15
N TYR A 147 5.23 -9.28 -20.20
CA TYR A 147 6.19 -9.46 -21.28
C TYR A 147 6.75 -10.89 -21.29
N SER A 148 6.70 -11.59 -22.42
CA SER A 148 7.13 -12.99 -22.55
C SER A 148 8.55 -13.17 -23.14
N GLY A 149 9.17 -12.09 -23.62
CA GLY A 149 10.51 -12.14 -24.22
C GLY A 149 11.65 -12.35 -23.22
N ASN A 150 12.87 -12.57 -23.74
CA ASN A 150 14.07 -12.79 -22.93
C ASN A 150 14.73 -11.45 -22.54
N SER A 151 14.16 -10.76 -21.56
CA SER A 151 14.75 -9.53 -21.00
C SER A 151 14.38 -9.39 -19.53
N ASN A 152 15.15 -8.57 -18.81
CA ASN A 152 14.81 -8.23 -17.44
C ASN A 152 13.49 -7.47 -17.41
N ILE A 153 12.62 -7.85 -16.48
CA ILE A 153 11.35 -7.17 -16.26
C ILE A 153 11.06 -7.02 -14.78
N GLY A 154 10.25 -6.01 -14.45
CA GLY A 154 9.72 -5.85 -13.11
C GLY A 154 8.38 -5.13 -13.06
N ALA A 155 7.81 -5.05 -11.86
CA ALA A 155 6.66 -4.19 -11.60
C ALA A 155 7.15 -2.79 -11.26
N ILE A 156 8.03 -2.68 -10.25
CA ILE A 156 8.56 -1.40 -9.76
C ILE A 156 10.09 -1.48 -9.65
N ASP A 157 10.77 -0.50 -10.27
CA ASP A 157 12.22 -0.33 -10.19
C ASP A 157 12.59 0.95 -9.45
N LEU A 158 13.19 0.78 -8.27
CA LEU A 158 13.68 1.83 -7.38
C LEU A 158 15.15 2.18 -7.71
N ALA A 159 15.38 2.68 -8.92
CA ALA A 159 16.71 2.98 -9.45
C ALA A 159 17.43 4.17 -8.81
N SER A 160 16.75 5.04 -8.04
CA SER A 160 17.37 6.22 -7.41
C SER A 160 18.44 5.82 -6.41
N THR A 161 19.60 6.46 -6.44
CA THR A 161 20.76 6.14 -5.58
C THR A 161 20.96 7.08 -4.39
N ASP A 162 20.11 8.08 -4.22
CA ASP A 162 20.30 9.18 -3.26
C ASP A 162 19.45 9.01 -1.99
N ASP A 163 19.54 9.92 -1.02
CA ASP A 163 18.72 9.90 0.21
C ASP A 163 17.22 10.07 -0.13
N THR A 164 16.43 9.01 0.05
CA THR A 164 14.99 8.98 -0.24
C THR A 164 14.17 8.31 0.85
N GLU A 165 12.86 8.60 0.88
CA GLU A 165 11.87 7.74 1.54
C GLU A 165 10.82 7.29 0.52
N ILE A 166 10.70 5.97 0.34
CA ILE A 166 9.81 5.34 -0.65
C ILE A 166 8.84 4.42 0.09
N ASN A 167 7.55 4.65 -0.11
CA ASN A 167 6.47 3.89 0.50
C ASN A 167 5.68 3.14 -0.57
N ILE A 168 5.57 1.82 -0.45
CA ILE A 168 4.85 0.95 -1.39
C ILE A 168 3.86 0.12 -0.59
N SER A 169 2.58 0.43 -0.73
CA SER A 169 1.56 -0.16 0.14
C SER A 169 0.30 -0.64 -0.55
N ASN A 170 -0.25 -1.73 -0.04
CA ASN A 170 -1.57 -2.23 -0.44
C ASN A 170 -1.70 -2.46 -1.96
N ASN A 171 -0.63 -2.79 -2.67
CA ASN A 171 -0.63 -3.01 -4.11
C ASN A 171 -0.75 -4.50 -4.45
N ILE A 172 -1.22 -4.80 -5.66
CA ILE A 172 -1.13 -6.13 -6.27
C ILE A 172 -0.10 -6.09 -7.39
N LEU A 173 1.01 -6.82 -7.25
CA LEU A 173 2.11 -6.87 -8.23
C LEU A 173 2.23 -8.28 -8.82
N ARG A 174 1.71 -8.47 -10.03
CA ARG A 174 1.68 -9.76 -10.73
C ARG A 174 2.83 -9.86 -11.74
N GLY A 175 3.53 -10.98 -11.71
CA GLY A 175 4.51 -11.36 -12.72
C GLY A 175 3.88 -11.91 -14.01
N PRO A 176 4.69 -12.28 -15.01
CA PRO A 176 4.20 -12.82 -16.27
C PRO A 176 3.57 -14.20 -16.09
N ASP A 177 2.60 -14.56 -16.93
CA ASP A 177 1.92 -15.86 -16.87
C ASP A 177 2.76 -17.02 -17.41
N THR A 178 3.83 -16.70 -18.13
CA THR A 178 4.72 -17.68 -18.74
C THR A 178 6.15 -17.46 -18.28
N ASN A 179 6.74 -18.53 -17.74
CA ASN A 179 8.14 -18.60 -17.34
C ASN A 179 8.99 -18.91 -18.58
N SER A 180 9.31 -17.91 -19.40
CA SER A 180 10.42 -18.08 -20.36
C SER A 180 11.76 -17.98 -19.61
N ASN A 181 12.85 -18.44 -20.24
CA ASN A 181 14.23 -18.54 -19.73
C ASN A 181 14.87 -17.19 -19.30
N LYS A 182 14.17 -16.41 -18.48
CA LYS A 182 14.53 -15.02 -18.14
C LYS A 182 15.57 -15.00 -17.04
N MET A 183 16.57 -14.14 -17.24
CA MET A 183 17.71 -14.01 -16.32
C MET A 183 17.38 -13.17 -15.07
N SER A 184 16.38 -12.29 -15.08
CA SER A 184 15.90 -11.59 -13.87
C SER A 184 14.46 -11.10 -14.01
N LEU A 185 13.64 -11.36 -12.99
CA LEU A 185 12.22 -11.04 -12.92
C LEU A 185 11.92 -10.57 -11.50
N ASN A 186 11.57 -9.29 -11.29
CA ASN A 186 11.43 -8.77 -9.93
C ASN A 186 10.10 -8.03 -9.73
N GLY A 187 9.32 -8.41 -8.72
CA GLY A 187 8.13 -7.65 -8.33
C GLY A 187 8.50 -6.21 -7.97
N ILE A 188 9.35 -6.07 -6.97
CA ILE A 188 10.00 -4.79 -6.64
C ILE A 188 11.51 -5.02 -6.66
N GLN A 189 12.23 -4.18 -7.39
CA GLN A 189 13.69 -4.17 -7.36
C GLN A 189 14.24 -2.81 -6.95
N SER A 190 15.44 -2.80 -6.37
CA SER A 190 16.24 -1.59 -6.25
C SER A 190 17.68 -1.86 -6.67
N VAL A 191 18.41 -0.83 -7.04
CA VAL A 191 19.89 -0.89 -7.09
C VAL A 191 20.45 -0.84 -5.67
N SER A 192 21.76 -1.06 -5.44
CA SER A 192 22.40 -0.75 -4.15
C SER A 192 22.52 0.76 -3.98
N GLY A 193 22.19 1.32 -2.81
CA GLY A 193 22.25 2.77 -2.59
C GLY A 193 22.51 3.15 -1.14
N ILE A 194 23.24 4.24 -0.94
CA ILE A 194 23.56 4.78 0.39
C ILE A 194 22.35 5.60 0.87
N GLY A 195 21.88 5.37 2.10
CA GLY A 195 20.97 6.30 2.78
C GLY A 195 19.46 6.15 2.55
N ARG A 196 19.01 5.33 1.59
CA ARG A 196 17.57 5.15 1.30
C ARG A 196 16.77 4.44 2.39
N THR A 197 15.55 4.92 2.59
CA THR A 197 14.50 4.25 3.36
C THR A 197 13.41 3.72 2.43
N VAL A 198 13.15 2.42 2.48
CA VAL A 198 12.08 1.77 1.72
C VAL A 198 11.15 1.03 2.67
N LYS A 199 9.85 1.35 2.58
CA LYS A 199 8.77 0.78 3.39
C LYS A 199 7.78 0.06 2.48
N ILE A 200 7.58 -1.22 2.71
CA ILE A 200 6.77 -2.11 1.86
C ILE A 200 5.77 -2.84 2.75
N TRP A 201 4.48 -2.55 2.65
CA TRP A 201 3.48 -3.21 3.50
C TRP A 201 2.12 -3.50 2.86
N ASN A 202 1.43 -4.53 3.35
CA ASN A 202 0.12 -4.95 2.84
C ASN A 202 0.08 -5.24 1.33
N ASN A 203 1.22 -5.52 0.69
CA ASN A 203 1.21 -5.84 -0.74
C ASN A 203 0.99 -7.34 -0.97
N ILE A 204 0.32 -7.66 -2.06
CA ILE A 204 0.26 -9.01 -2.62
C ILE A 204 1.16 -9.04 -3.86
N ILE A 205 2.21 -9.84 -3.83
CA ILE A 205 3.21 -9.94 -4.91
C ILE A 205 3.32 -11.39 -5.32
N TYR A 206 3.07 -11.69 -6.60
CA TYR A 206 3.01 -13.09 -7.02
C TYR A 206 3.39 -13.34 -8.48
N ASN A 207 3.69 -14.62 -8.76
CA ASN A 207 4.05 -15.14 -10.08
C ASN A 207 5.34 -14.54 -10.66
N TRP A 208 6.30 -14.15 -9.80
CA TRP A 208 7.64 -13.76 -10.23
C TRP A 208 8.54 -14.99 -10.27
N LEU A 209 8.19 -15.92 -11.16
CA LEU A 209 8.90 -17.18 -11.36
C LEU A 209 9.94 -17.02 -12.47
N GLY A 210 11.21 -16.91 -12.07
CA GLY A 210 12.37 -17.14 -12.94
C GLY A 210 12.91 -18.53 -12.69
N ILE A 211 13.66 -19.12 -13.63
CA ILE A 211 14.23 -20.46 -13.43
C ILE A 211 15.24 -20.47 -12.27
N SER A 212 15.91 -19.34 -12.01
CA SER A 212 16.91 -19.19 -10.94
C SER A 212 17.02 -17.77 -10.36
N SER A 213 16.06 -16.87 -10.63
CA SER A 213 16.23 -15.43 -10.37
C SER A 213 14.95 -14.59 -10.37
N GLY A 214 13.80 -15.24 -10.15
CA GLY A 214 12.52 -14.56 -10.01
C GLY A 214 12.23 -14.17 -8.57
N ASN A 215 12.37 -12.89 -8.24
CA ASN A 215 12.16 -12.42 -6.87
C ASN A 215 10.81 -11.72 -6.75
N CYS A 216 10.06 -12.03 -5.69
CA CYS A 216 8.97 -11.15 -5.29
C CYS A 216 9.54 -9.78 -4.89
N LEU A 217 10.56 -9.77 -4.02
CA LEU A 217 11.30 -8.57 -3.60
C LEU A 217 12.81 -8.76 -3.80
N ASN A 218 13.45 -7.83 -4.52
CA ASN A 218 14.89 -7.79 -4.77
C ASN A 218 15.48 -6.42 -4.37
N VAL A 219 15.66 -6.18 -3.08
CA VAL A 219 15.79 -4.81 -2.52
C VAL A 219 17.04 -4.63 -1.67
N TYR A 220 17.83 -3.61 -1.98
CA TYR A 220 19.18 -3.33 -1.44
C TYR A 220 19.23 -1.92 -0.83
N ASN A 221 18.65 -1.74 0.34
CA ASN A 221 18.41 -0.42 0.93
C ASN A 221 18.96 -0.30 2.35
N LYS A 222 19.51 0.85 2.73
CA LYS A 222 20.10 1.04 4.07
C LYS A 222 19.07 0.79 5.19
N TYR A 223 17.88 1.35 5.03
CA TYR A 223 16.72 1.13 5.91
C TYR A 223 15.60 0.46 5.12
N LEU A 224 15.22 -0.74 5.52
CA LEU A 224 14.25 -1.58 4.82
C LEU A 224 13.23 -2.12 5.82
N TYR A 225 11.96 -1.82 5.60
CA TYR A 225 10.85 -2.22 6.46
C TYR A 225 9.79 -2.94 5.62
N ILE A 226 9.62 -4.23 5.84
CA ILE A 226 8.75 -5.10 5.04
C ILE A 226 7.72 -5.75 5.96
N PHE A 227 6.49 -5.24 6.01
CA PHE A 227 5.48 -5.70 6.98
C PHE A 227 4.20 -6.18 6.33
N ASN A 228 3.64 -7.29 6.81
CA ASN A 228 2.30 -7.71 6.41
C ASN A 228 2.14 -7.86 4.88
N ASN A 229 3.13 -8.40 4.17
CA ASN A 229 2.98 -8.70 2.74
C ASN A 229 2.67 -10.18 2.53
N THR A 230 1.97 -10.50 1.43
CA THR A 230 1.79 -11.87 0.95
C THR A 230 2.59 -12.04 -0.33
N LEU A 231 3.68 -12.81 -0.24
CA LEU A 231 4.61 -13.11 -1.33
C LEU A 231 4.38 -14.56 -1.77
N TYR A 232 3.89 -14.76 -2.99
CA TYR A 232 3.40 -16.06 -3.44
C TYR A 232 3.97 -16.47 -4.79
N ASN A 233 4.40 -17.73 -4.93
CA ASN A 233 4.79 -18.29 -6.22
C ASN A 233 5.92 -17.48 -6.89
N CYS A 234 7.03 -17.34 -6.16
CA CYS A 234 8.25 -16.64 -6.57
C CYS A 234 9.44 -17.58 -6.41
N HIS A 235 10.51 -17.43 -7.20
CA HIS A 235 11.72 -18.24 -6.96
C HIS A 235 12.34 -17.87 -5.59
N VAL A 236 12.50 -16.57 -5.34
CA VAL A 236 12.87 -16.04 -4.03
C VAL A 236 11.75 -15.12 -3.53
N GLY A 237 11.38 -15.26 -2.26
CA GLY A 237 10.44 -14.34 -1.61
C GLY A 237 11.07 -12.96 -1.44
N ILE A 238 12.07 -12.87 -0.55
CA ILE A 238 12.76 -11.64 -0.21
C ILE A 238 14.27 -11.81 -0.37
N HIS A 239 14.84 -11.19 -1.40
CA HIS A 239 16.27 -11.04 -1.58
C HIS A 239 16.73 -9.64 -1.18
N THR A 240 17.79 -9.57 -0.39
CA THR A 240 18.41 -8.30 0.02
C THR A 240 19.90 -8.45 0.31
N GLU A 241 20.69 -7.45 -0.09
CA GLU A 241 22.10 -7.36 0.28
C GLU A 241 22.46 -5.92 0.67
N GLY A 242 23.42 -5.76 1.58
CA GLY A 242 23.92 -4.43 1.96
C GLY A 242 23.01 -3.60 2.88
N SER A 243 21.81 -4.08 3.23
CA SER A 243 20.94 -3.43 4.22
C SER A 243 21.53 -3.48 5.62
N THR A 244 21.68 -2.32 6.28
CA THR A 244 22.19 -2.21 7.65
C THR A 244 21.10 -2.16 8.71
N ASN A 245 19.85 -1.91 8.30
CA ASN A 245 18.68 -1.83 9.16
C ASN A 245 17.50 -2.45 8.42
N PHE A 246 17.38 -3.77 8.50
CA PHE A 246 16.35 -4.53 7.79
C PHE A 246 15.43 -5.23 8.78
N HIS A 247 14.14 -4.91 8.68
CA HIS A 247 13.05 -5.45 9.49
C HIS A 247 11.99 -6.08 8.58
N ALA A 248 11.73 -7.37 8.74
CA ALA A 248 10.64 -8.09 8.10
C ALA A 248 9.74 -8.72 9.16
N ARG A 249 8.45 -8.37 9.19
CA ARG A 249 7.50 -8.90 10.17
C ARG A 249 6.15 -9.21 9.55
N ASN A 250 5.48 -10.25 10.05
CA ASN A 250 4.14 -10.65 9.60
C ASN A 250 4.05 -10.90 8.09
N ASN A 251 5.10 -11.32 7.39
CA ASN A 251 5.00 -11.62 5.97
C ASN A 251 4.67 -13.10 5.74
N ILE A 252 3.73 -13.39 4.83
CA ILE A 252 3.58 -14.73 4.27
C ILE A 252 4.51 -14.85 3.07
N ILE A 253 5.36 -15.87 3.07
CA ILE A 253 6.26 -16.19 1.97
C ILE A 253 6.06 -17.66 1.61
N TYR A 254 5.18 -17.88 0.65
CA TYR A 254 4.60 -19.19 0.38
C TYR A 254 4.83 -19.64 -1.06
N ASN A 255 5.08 -20.93 -1.25
CA ASN A 255 5.37 -21.53 -2.55
C ASN A 255 6.56 -20.81 -3.22
N THR A 256 7.65 -20.73 -2.46
CA THR A 256 8.93 -20.17 -2.95
C THR A 256 10.04 -21.20 -2.85
N THR A 257 11.05 -21.09 -3.73
CA THR A 257 12.25 -21.95 -3.61
C THR A 257 13.11 -21.50 -2.42
N ILE A 258 13.23 -20.18 -2.23
CA ILE A 258 14.01 -19.57 -1.16
C ILE A 258 13.17 -18.45 -0.52
N PRO A 259 12.67 -18.60 0.71
CA PRO A 259 11.86 -17.57 1.37
C PRO A 259 12.59 -16.25 1.57
N PHE A 260 13.78 -16.29 2.20
CA PHE A 260 14.69 -15.15 2.28
C PHE A 260 16.08 -15.50 1.73
N SER A 261 16.74 -14.51 1.16
CA SER A 261 18.15 -14.55 0.82
C SER A 261 18.78 -13.23 1.25
N SER A 262 19.46 -13.23 2.40
CA SER A 262 20.18 -12.05 2.92
C SER A 262 21.63 -12.39 3.27
N ILE A 263 22.55 -11.44 3.06
CA ILE A 263 23.95 -11.53 3.53
C ILE A 263 24.14 -10.90 4.92
N ASN A 264 23.20 -10.08 5.37
CA ASN A 264 23.32 -9.31 6.60
C ASN A 264 22.38 -9.85 7.70
N PRO A 265 22.76 -9.69 8.98
CA PRO A 265 21.88 -10.03 10.09
C PRO A 265 20.59 -9.23 10.01
N LEU A 266 19.48 -9.94 10.13
CA LEU A 266 18.17 -9.33 10.15
C LEU A 266 17.91 -8.73 11.53
N LEU A 267 17.54 -7.45 11.57
CA LEU A 267 17.20 -6.79 12.82
C LEU A 267 15.71 -6.95 13.05
N ASP A 268 15.34 -7.51 14.21
CA ASP A 268 13.95 -7.49 14.66
C ASP A 268 12.96 -8.05 13.61
N SER A 269 13.44 -9.00 12.79
CA SER A 269 12.65 -9.65 11.74
C SER A 269 12.10 -10.95 12.28
N ASP A 270 10.79 -11.05 12.45
CA ASP A 270 10.16 -12.10 13.25
C ASP A 270 8.69 -12.22 12.87
N TYR A 271 8.00 -13.29 13.27
CA TYR A 271 6.60 -13.55 12.89
C TYR A 271 6.37 -13.66 11.38
N ASN A 272 7.37 -14.08 10.60
CA ASN A 272 7.19 -14.38 9.18
C ASN A 272 6.83 -15.86 9.00
N LEU A 273 6.06 -16.16 7.96
CA LEU A 273 5.58 -17.50 7.69
C LEU A 273 6.14 -18.01 6.37
N THR A 274 6.56 -19.28 6.36
CA THR A 274 6.92 -19.99 5.14
C THR A 274 6.59 -21.48 5.17
N ASP A 275 6.34 -22.06 4.01
CA ASP A 275 6.20 -23.50 3.77
C ASP A 275 7.54 -24.25 3.75
N SER A 276 8.63 -23.52 3.56
CA SER A 276 9.98 -24.07 3.68
C SER A 276 10.29 -24.50 5.12
N PRO A 277 11.12 -25.54 5.33
CA PRO A 277 11.65 -25.87 6.65
C PRO A 277 12.60 -24.81 7.21
N PHE A 278 13.06 -23.88 6.37
CA PHE A 278 14.03 -22.85 6.73
C PHE A 278 13.64 -21.49 6.17
N MET A 279 13.94 -20.44 6.94
CA MET A 279 13.73 -19.07 6.55
C MET A 279 14.88 -18.49 5.72
N TYR A 280 16.11 -19.01 5.88
CA TYR A 280 17.31 -18.63 5.10
C TYR A 280 17.81 -17.17 5.27
N TYR A 281 17.73 -16.64 6.50
CA TYR A 281 18.19 -15.29 6.84
C TYR A 281 19.69 -14.99 6.60
N TYR A 282 20.53 -16.02 6.48
CA TYR A 282 21.97 -15.89 6.24
C TYR A 282 22.40 -16.77 5.06
N TRP A 283 22.64 -16.17 3.90
CA TRP A 283 23.27 -16.77 2.71
C TRP A 283 22.84 -18.21 2.38
N SER A 284 21.58 -18.46 2.01
CA SER A 284 21.09 -19.80 1.65
C SER A 284 21.44 -20.91 2.66
N GLN A 285 21.84 -20.57 3.89
CA GLN A 285 22.07 -21.52 4.96
C GLN A 285 20.75 -21.83 5.62
N GLU A 286 20.53 -23.12 5.83
CA GLU A 286 19.39 -23.65 6.55
C GLU A 286 19.35 -23.05 7.96
N HIS A 287 18.36 -22.19 8.21
CA HIS A 287 18.13 -21.51 9.47
C HIS A 287 16.63 -21.36 9.68
N ALA A 288 16.11 -21.73 10.84
CA ALA A 288 14.67 -21.70 11.12
C ALA A 288 14.07 -20.28 11.21
N GLY A 289 14.91 -19.24 11.17
CA GLY A 289 14.50 -17.85 11.41
C GLY A 289 14.69 -17.48 12.87
N HIS A 290 14.03 -16.41 13.30
CA HIS A 290 13.94 -16.01 14.71
C HIS A 290 12.80 -16.72 15.43
N THR A 291 12.67 -16.48 16.74
CA THR A 291 11.86 -17.30 17.66
C THR A 291 10.39 -17.47 17.25
N ASN A 292 9.75 -16.44 16.70
CA ASN A 292 8.33 -16.48 16.36
C ASN A 292 8.09 -16.65 14.85
N ASP A 293 9.14 -16.85 14.06
CA ASP A 293 8.99 -17.26 12.66
C ASP A 293 8.37 -18.65 12.56
N LEU A 294 7.54 -18.82 11.54
CA LEU A 294 6.72 -20.00 11.32
C LEU A 294 7.16 -20.72 10.06
N VAL A 295 8.06 -21.68 10.22
CA VAL A 295 8.52 -22.59 9.14
C VAL A 295 7.65 -23.84 9.05
N ASN A 296 7.67 -24.53 7.91
CA ASN A 296 6.81 -25.69 7.60
C ASN A 296 5.31 -25.41 7.84
N LYS A 297 4.87 -24.18 7.54
CA LYS A 297 3.47 -23.77 7.68
C LYS A 297 2.84 -23.53 6.32
N TYR A 298 1.56 -23.89 6.23
CA TYR A 298 0.82 -23.90 4.98
C TYR A 298 -0.40 -22.99 5.16
N PRO A 299 -0.34 -21.73 4.71
CA PRO A 299 -1.49 -20.86 4.73
C PRO A 299 -2.53 -21.36 3.74
N SER A 300 -3.80 -21.35 4.13
CA SER A 300 -4.91 -21.74 3.27
C SER A 300 -5.58 -20.49 2.72
N PHE A 301 -5.48 -20.27 1.41
CA PHE A 301 -6.11 -19.14 0.71
C PHE A 301 -7.47 -19.50 0.10
N ILE A 302 -8.28 -18.49 -0.24
CA ILE A 302 -9.55 -18.68 -0.96
C ILE A 302 -9.33 -19.34 -2.33
N SER A 303 -8.33 -18.90 -3.11
CA SER A 303 -7.97 -19.50 -4.40
C SER A 303 -6.50 -19.29 -4.73
N THR A 304 -5.80 -20.38 -5.05
CA THR A 304 -4.46 -20.36 -5.64
C THR A 304 -4.46 -20.76 -7.12
N VAL A 305 -5.64 -20.78 -7.76
CA VAL A 305 -5.78 -21.14 -9.16
C VAL A 305 -5.17 -20.05 -10.04
N SER A 306 -4.18 -20.43 -10.86
CA SER A 306 -3.45 -19.49 -11.71
C SER A 306 -4.37 -18.69 -12.64
N GLY A 307 -4.23 -17.36 -12.63
CA GLY A 307 -5.06 -16.43 -13.39
C GLY A 307 -6.34 -15.99 -12.68
N SER A 308 -6.65 -16.59 -11.52
CA SER A 308 -7.77 -16.28 -10.64
C SER A 308 -7.36 -16.40 -9.17
N GLU A 309 -6.13 -15.98 -8.86
CA GLU A 309 -5.59 -15.99 -7.51
C GLU A 309 -6.40 -15.05 -6.61
N ASP A 310 -6.86 -15.58 -5.50
CA ASP A 310 -7.49 -14.89 -4.39
C ASP A 310 -6.75 -15.30 -3.12
N LEU A 311 -5.79 -14.46 -2.74
CA LEU A 311 -4.85 -14.72 -1.64
C LEU A 311 -5.33 -14.14 -0.30
N HIS A 312 -6.63 -13.90 -0.16
CA HIS A 312 -7.24 -13.76 1.17
C HIS A 312 -7.13 -15.07 1.93
N LEU A 313 -6.96 -14.97 3.25
CA LEU A 313 -6.97 -16.12 4.12
C LEU A 313 -8.36 -16.76 4.12
N SER A 314 -8.39 -18.07 3.97
CA SER A 314 -9.63 -18.83 4.08
C SER A 314 -10.06 -18.95 5.53
N SER A 315 -11.36 -19.17 5.74
CA SER A 315 -11.91 -19.46 7.07
C SER A 315 -11.29 -20.69 7.73
N SER A 316 -10.76 -21.62 6.92
CA SER A 316 -10.08 -22.84 7.38
C SER A 316 -8.59 -22.67 7.64
N ASP A 317 -8.01 -21.50 7.38
CA ASP A 317 -6.58 -21.30 7.68
C ASP A 317 -6.32 -21.49 9.19
N THR A 318 -5.19 -22.11 9.51
CA THR A 318 -4.74 -22.31 10.90
C THR A 318 -3.27 -21.94 11.08
N SER A 319 -2.67 -21.36 10.04
CA SER A 319 -1.22 -21.13 9.99
C SER A 319 -0.90 -19.65 10.12
N ALA A 320 -1.63 -18.78 9.40
CA ALA A 320 -1.39 -17.35 9.34
C ALA A 320 -2.38 -16.54 10.21
N LYS A 321 -3.61 -17.04 10.36
CA LYS A 321 -4.62 -16.39 11.20
C LYS A 321 -4.21 -16.33 12.67
N ASP A 322 -4.42 -15.16 13.28
CA ASP A 322 -4.10 -14.81 14.67
C ASP A 322 -2.65 -15.13 15.08
N ALA A 323 -1.74 -15.26 14.10
CA ALA A 323 -0.38 -15.74 14.32
C ALA A 323 0.69 -14.63 14.26
N GLY A 324 0.28 -13.41 13.90
CA GLY A 324 1.15 -12.25 13.76
C GLY A 324 1.25 -11.38 15.00
N VAL A 325 2.20 -10.45 14.97
CA VAL A 325 2.38 -9.43 16.01
C VAL A 325 1.64 -8.14 15.66
N ASN A 326 1.08 -7.45 16.65
CA ASN A 326 0.45 -6.15 16.45
C ASN A 326 1.51 -5.06 16.16
N LEU A 327 1.43 -4.41 14.99
CA LEU A 327 2.36 -3.35 14.57
C LEU A 327 1.79 -1.93 14.66
N LEU A 328 0.62 -1.74 15.31
CA LEU A 328 -0.05 -0.44 15.38
C LEU A 328 0.82 0.68 15.95
N SER A 329 1.73 0.36 16.87
CA SER A 329 2.66 1.32 17.50
C SER A 329 4.10 1.16 17.03
N ASN A 330 4.35 0.51 15.88
CA ASN A 330 5.69 0.38 15.33
C ASN A 330 6.22 1.77 14.89
N SER A 331 7.48 2.06 15.23
CA SER A 331 8.11 3.36 15.01
C SER A 331 8.53 3.62 13.55
N HIS A 332 8.55 2.59 12.70
CA HIS A 332 8.99 2.67 11.32
C HIS A 332 7.83 2.81 10.33
N ILE A 333 6.76 2.04 10.55
CA ILE A 333 5.51 2.09 9.76
C ILE A 333 4.33 2.04 10.74
N THR A 334 3.42 3.01 10.64
CA THR A 334 2.18 3.04 11.44
C THR A 334 1.00 2.83 10.51
N PHE A 335 0.27 1.74 10.70
CA PHE A 335 -0.96 1.40 9.97
C PHE A 335 -1.87 0.55 10.86
N SER A 336 -3.16 0.49 10.51
CA SER A 336 -4.18 -0.22 11.29
C SER A 336 -5.14 -1.03 10.45
N THR A 337 -4.95 -1.04 9.13
CA THR A 337 -5.79 -1.75 8.18
C THR A 337 -4.98 -2.72 7.34
N ASP A 338 -5.65 -3.69 6.74
CA ASP A 338 -5.10 -4.63 5.78
C ASP A 338 -5.19 -4.07 4.33
N ILE A 339 -5.00 -4.94 3.33
CA ILE A 339 -5.03 -4.59 1.90
C ILE A 339 -6.42 -4.15 1.39
N ASP A 340 -7.49 -4.57 2.06
CA ASP A 340 -8.88 -4.28 1.75
C ASP A 340 -9.43 -3.05 2.48
N GLY A 341 -8.63 -2.51 3.40
CA GLY A 341 -9.02 -1.42 4.28
C GLY A 341 -9.79 -1.88 5.51
N GLU A 342 -9.84 -3.19 5.77
CA GLU A 342 -10.42 -3.77 6.97
C GLU A 342 -9.47 -3.55 8.16
N ARG A 343 -10.04 -3.34 9.34
CA ARG A 343 -9.25 -3.05 10.53
C ARG A 343 -8.56 -4.34 11.00
N ARG A 344 -7.25 -4.27 11.23
CA ARG A 344 -6.51 -5.35 11.90
C ARG A 344 -6.90 -5.46 13.38
N ILE A 345 -7.20 -6.67 13.82
CA ILE A 345 -7.66 -7.01 15.17
C ILE A 345 -6.53 -7.80 15.84
N SER A 346 -6.29 -7.59 17.13
CA SER A 346 -5.23 -8.35 17.83
C SER A 346 -5.79 -9.70 18.31
N PRO A 347 -5.07 -10.82 18.13
CA PRO A 347 -3.78 -10.96 17.42
C PRO A 347 -3.92 -10.73 15.91
N TRP A 348 -2.95 -10.05 15.30
CA TRP A 348 -3.00 -9.78 13.86
C TRP A 348 -2.79 -11.07 13.07
N ASP A 349 -3.31 -11.11 11.85
CA ASP A 349 -2.94 -12.14 10.90
C ASP A 349 -1.56 -11.84 10.28
N ILE A 350 -0.83 -12.90 9.95
CA ILE A 350 0.37 -12.80 9.11
C ILE A 350 -0.11 -12.64 7.65
N GLY A 351 0.49 -11.71 6.92
CA GLY A 351 0.20 -11.45 5.50
C GLY A 351 -0.54 -10.14 5.25
N ALA A 352 -0.89 -9.93 3.98
CA ALA A 352 -1.54 -8.70 3.50
C ALA A 352 -3.01 -8.57 3.90
N ASP A 353 -3.65 -9.70 4.19
CA ASP A 353 -5.05 -9.81 4.58
C ASP A 353 -5.19 -9.86 6.10
N GLU A 354 -6.35 -9.43 6.59
CA GLU A 354 -6.84 -9.74 7.93
C GLU A 354 -8.17 -10.47 7.78
N TYR A 355 -8.19 -11.75 8.11
CA TYR A 355 -9.41 -12.54 8.05
C TYR A 355 -10.43 -12.01 9.05
N THR A 356 -11.43 -11.31 8.53
CA THR A 356 -12.63 -11.01 9.28
C THR A 356 -13.67 -12.09 8.99
N THR A 357 -14.28 -12.67 10.03
CA THR A 357 -15.49 -13.47 9.79
C THR A 357 -16.53 -12.55 9.15
N PRO A 358 -17.14 -12.94 8.02
CA PRO A 358 -18.27 -12.19 7.49
C PRO A 358 -19.29 -12.06 8.61
N ILE A 359 -19.52 -10.84 9.10
CA ILE A 359 -20.65 -10.58 9.98
C ILE A 359 -21.85 -11.10 9.18
N SER A 360 -22.57 -12.10 9.71
CA SER A 360 -23.80 -12.52 9.03
C SER A 360 -24.63 -11.24 8.87
N GLN A 361 -24.97 -10.88 7.63
CA GLN A 361 -26.01 -9.87 7.36
C GLN A 361 -27.38 -10.43 7.79
N GLY A 362 -27.47 -10.98 9.00
CA GLY A 362 -28.56 -11.80 9.51
C GLY A 362 -28.91 -11.53 10.97
N VAL A 363 -28.24 -10.58 11.63
CA VAL A 363 -28.71 -10.00 12.90
C VAL A 363 -28.85 -8.49 12.73
N LEU A 364 -29.67 -8.08 11.76
CA LEU A 364 -30.57 -6.98 12.09
C LEU A 364 -31.48 -7.55 13.17
N LEU A 365 -31.20 -7.20 14.42
CA LEU A 365 -32.18 -7.32 15.49
C LEU A 365 -33.48 -6.76 14.94
N ASN A 366 -34.51 -7.61 14.85
CA ASN A 366 -35.88 -7.23 14.54
C ASN A 366 -36.45 -6.46 15.75
N THR A 367 -35.77 -5.39 16.18
CA THR A 367 -36.35 -4.41 17.07
C THR A 367 -37.32 -3.62 16.22
N THR A 368 -38.58 -4.05 16.24
CA THR A 368 -39.73 -3.24 15.86
C THR A 368 -39.58 -1.89 16.56
N PHE A 369 -39.28 -0.83 15.79
CA PHE A 369 -39.31 0.53 16.29
C PHE A 369 -40.78 0.90 16.47
N ASN A 370 -41.25 0.92 17.72
CA ASN A 370 -42.56 1.47 18.05
C ASN A 370 -42.45 3.00 18.02
N CYS A 371 -42.78 3.60 16.88
CA CYS A 371 -42.99 5.03 16.80
C CYS A 371 -44.37 5.34 17.38
N THR A 372 -44.45 5.98 18.55
CA THR A 372 -45.70 6.57 19.04
C THR A 372 -45.83 7.99 18.50
N GLU A 373 -46.93 8.30 17.81
CA GLU A 373 -47.26 9.67 17.41
C GLU A 373 -47.46 10.55 18.66
N SER A 374 -46.61 11.57 18.81
CA SER A 374 -46.79 12.62 19.81
C SER A 374 -47.61 13.76 19.18
N THR A 375 -48.77 14.07 19.75
CA THR A 375 -49.66 15.14 19.28
C THR A 375 -49.19 16.55 19.65
N GLN A 376 -47.97 16.72 20.15
CA GLN A 376 -47.45 18.02 20.62
C GLN A 376 -46.38 18.67 19.73
N TYR A 377 -45.84 17.98 18.72
CA TYR A 377 -44.92 18.58 17.75
C TYR A 377 -45.15 17.95 16.37
N ASN A 378 -45.25 18.77 15.32
CA ASN A 378 -45.28 18.30 13.92
C ASN A 378 -43.91 17.71 13.53
N GLY A 379 -43.61 16.50 13.98
CA GLY A 379 -42.40 15.76 13.65
C GLY A 379 -42.35 14.39 14.33
N THR A 380 -42.01 13.35 13.56
CA THR A 380 -41.80 11.99 14.06
C THR A 380 -40.45 11.93 14.80
N LEU A 381 -40.47 11.71 16.11
CA LEU A 381 -39.27 11.42 16.90
C LEU A 381 -39.05 9.90 16.94
N CYS A 382 -38.03 9.43 16.23
CA CYS A 382 -37.50 8.08 16.41
C CYS A 382 -36.30 8.17 17.35
N ASP A 383 -36.37 7.53 18.53
CA ASP A 383 -35.20 7.37 19.40
C ASP A 383 -34.21 6.41 18.71
N GLY A 384 -33.21 6.97 18.04
CA GLY A 384 -32.13 6.23 17.41
C GLY A 384 -30.97 6.00 18.38
N LEU A 385 -30.48 4.76 18.45
CA LEU A 385 -29.24 4.43 19.14
C LEU A 385 -28.06 5.12 18.43
N LYS A 386 -27.34 5.99 19.15
CA LYS A 386 -26.21 6.75 18.61
C LYS A 386 -24.97 5.85 18.52
N TRP A 387 -24.48 5.57 17.31
CA TRP A 387 -23.12 5.05 17.08
C TRP A 387 -22.43 5.89 16.00
N GLY A 388 -21.25 6.43 16.28
CA GLY A 388 -20.35 6.98 15.26
C GLY A 388 -20.76 8.28 14.56
N GLY A 389 -21.77 9.03 15.02
CA GLY A 389 -21.99 10.42 14.57
C GLY A 389 -22.55 10.62 13.16
N ALA A 390 -23.05 9.59 12.48
CA ALA A 390 -23.74 9.72 11.18
C ALA A 390 -25.14 9.11 11.21
N TRP A 391 -26.14 9.85 10.72
CA TRP A 391 -27.48 9.33 10.47
C TRP A 391 -27.48 8.55 9.15
N TYR A 392 -27.69 7.23 9.19
CA TYR A 392 -27.94 6.43 8.01
C TYR A 392 -29.44 6.39 7.72
N PHE A 393 -29.90 7.15 6.72
CA PHE A 393 -31.23 6.94 6.13
C PHE A 393 -31.10 5.92 5.00
N GLY A 394 -31.51 4.67 5.26
CA GLY A 394 -31.68 3.67 4.22
C GLY A 394 -32.84 4.06 3.31
N ASN A 395 -32.55 4.38 2.05
CA ASN A 395 -33.57 4.56 1.01
C ASN A 395 -34.19 3.22 0.64
N TYR A 396 -35.16 2.74 1.42
CA TYR A 396 -36.10 1.73 0.96
C TYR A 396 -37.32 2.43 0.37
N ARG A 397 -37.37 2.52 -0.97
CA ARG A 397 -38.65 2.70 -1.67
C ARG A 397 -39.44 1.40 -1.54
N THR A 398 -40.33 1.32 -0.57
CA THR A 398 -41.44 0.37 -0.63
C THR A 398 -42.46 0.90 -1.64
N GLN A 399 -42.65 0.17 -2.74
CA GLN A 399 -43.83 0.36 -3.59
C GLN A 399 -45.06 0.02 -2.75
N ILE A 400 -45.88 1.03 -2.44
CA ILE A 400 -47.23 0.81 -1.96
C ILE A 400 -48.06 0.36 -3.17
N THR A 401 -48.31 -0.94 -3.29
CA THR A 401 -49.41 -1.43 -4.12
C THR A 401 -50.71 -1.18 -3.35
N SER A 402 -51.50 -0.21 -3.80
CA SER A 402 -52.88 -0.05 -3.34
C SER A 402 -53.70 -1.25 -3.82
N ALA A 403 -54.13 -2.11 -2.89
CA ALA A 403 -55.22 -3.05 -3.16
C ALA A 403 -56.54 -2.27 -3.03
N ALA A 404 -57.22 -2.09 -4.15
CA ALA A 404 -58.62 -1.70 -4.17
C ALA A 404 -59.46 -2.98 -3.97
N ASN A 405 -60.20 -3.01 -2.86
CA ASN A 405 -61.64 -3.36 -2.76
C ASN A 405 -62.08 -3.26 -1.31
#